data_AF-A0A919SH59-F1
#
_entry.id   AF-A0A919SH59-F1
#
_cell.length_a   1.000
_cell.length_b   1.000
_cell.length_c   1.000
_cell.angle_alpha   90.00
_cell.angle_beta   90.00
_cell.angle_gamma   90.00
#
_symmetry.space_group_name_H-M   'P 1'
#
loop_
_entity.id
_entity.type
_entity.pdbx_description
1 polymer ?
#
loop_
_entity_poly.entity_id
_entity_poly.type
_entity_poly.pdbx_seq_one_letter_code
_entity_poly.pdbx_strand_id
1 'polypeptide(L)'
;MSAGALAALLGLLGACTADTARTTAPAPAPSPSVSPAVDEPPGSLACAKVIAAVRDATVMMPGVADTILQATGTADAPVADAAQRLAEAFTAAVQAQGAEDEPDKIAAVSAAAAEMVEICRDSGLESAG
;
A
#
# COMPACT_ATOMS: atom_id res chain seq x y z
N MET A 1 -4.95 -44.87 54.47
CA MET A 1 -3.77 -44.39 55.22
C MET A 1 -3.73 -42.89 54.95
N SER A 2 -4.60 -42.07 55.55
CA SER A 2 -4.54 -41.46 56.89
C SER A 2 -3.19 -40.84 57.27
N ALA A 3 -3.30 -39.62 57.84
CA ALA A 3 -2.31 -38.73 58.47
C ALA A 3 -1.74 -37.65 57.52
N GLY A 4 -1.95 -36.35 57.70
CA GLY A 4 -2.10 -35.58 58.95
C GLY A 4 -0.71 -35.41 59.59
N ALA A 5 -0.22 -34.28 60.09
CA ALA A 5 -0.68 -32.92 60.32
C ALA A 5 0.57 -32.12 60.81
N LEU A 6 0.39 -30.86 61.24
CA LEU A 6 1.32 -30.00 62.01
C LEU A 6 2.32 -29.19 61.17
N ALA A 7 2.51 -27.87 61.34
CA ALA A 7 2.22 -26.92 62.42
C ALA A 7 2.06 -25.51 61.77
N ALA A 8 1.08 -24.66 62.11
CA ALA A 8 0.99 -23.82 63.32
C ALA A 8 2.28 -22.97 63.48
N LEU A 9 2.30 -21.65 63.40
CA LEU A 9 1.64 -20.69 64.28
C LEU A 9 2.12 -19.24 63.95
N LEU A 10 1.24 -18.28 64.27
CA LEU A 10 1.49 -16.84 64.56
C LEU A 10 1.71 -15.85 63.40
N GLY A 11 0.74 -14.94 63.29
CA GLY A 11 0.91 -13.65 62.62
C GLY A 11 -0.39 -12.85 62.54
N LEU A 12 -1.11 -12.66 63.65
CA LEU A 12 -2.18 -11.67 63.74
C LEU A 12 -1.56 -10.27 63.52
N LEU A 13 -2.03 -9.54 62.51
CA LEU A 13 -2.18 -8.08 62.48
C LEU A 13 -2.87 -7.69 61.17
N GLY A 14 -4.02 -7.02 61.27
CA GLY A 14 -4.41 -6.04 60.25
C GLY A 14 -5.64 -6.37 59.40
N ALA A 15 -6.78 -5.91 59.90
CA ALA A 15 -7.81 -5.20 59.14
C ALA A 15 -8.50 -5.91 57.95
N CYS A 16 -9.76 -6.26 58.20
CA CYS A 16 -10.81 -6.34 57.20
C CYS A 16 -10.83 -5.08 56.33
N THR A 17 -10.52 -5.23 55.05
CA THR A 17 -11.21 -4.46 54.02
C THR A 17 -11.64 -5.46 52.97
N ALA A 18 -12.95 -5.55 52.77
CA ALA A 18 -13.56 -6.37 51.74
C ALA A 18 -12.99 -5.97 50.37
N ASP A 19 -12.15 -6.82 49.77
CA ASP A 19 -11.80 -6.74 48.36
C ASP A 19 -13.00 -7.30 47.58
N THR A 20 -13.98 -6.43 47.37
CA THR A 20 -15.06 -6.62 46.42
C THR A 20 -14.42 -6.87 45.06
N ALA A 21 -14.47 -8.12 44.62
CA ALA A 21 -14.39 -8.58 43.24
C ALA A 21 -13.68 -7.61 42.27
N ARG A 22 -12.37 -7.82 42.05
CA ARG A 22 -11.73 -7.41 40.80
C ARG A 22 -12.38 -8.16 39.64
N THR A 23 -13.43 -7.59 39.06
CA THR A 23 -13.63 -7.73 37.62
C THR A 23 -12.49 -6.96 36.96
N THR A 24 -11.40 -7.66 36.63
CA THR A 24 -10.45 -7.16 35.64
C THR A 24 -11.21 -6.95 34.35
N ALA A 25 -11.59 -5.70 34.08
CA ALA A 25 -11.91 -5.28 32.73
C ALA A 25 -10.72 -5.65 31.84
N PRO A 26 -10.93 -6.31 30.69
CA PRO A 26 -9.85 -6.59 29.76
C PRO A 26 -9.16 -5.26 29.42
N ALA A 27 -7.84 -5.23 29.55
CA ALA A 27 -7.05 -4.10 29.09
C ALA A 27 -7.43 -3.81 27.62
N PRO A 28 -7.65 -2.55 27.23
CA PRO A 28 -7.85 -2.23 25.83
C PRO A 28 -6.66 -2.77 25.06
N ALA A 29 -6.93 -3.66 24.10
CA ALA A 29 -5.91 -4.11 23.17
C ALA A 29 -5.26 -2.87 22.53
N PRO A 30 -3.93 -2.86 22.32
CA PRO A 30 -3.30 -1.78 21.58
C PRO A 30 -4.03 -1.70 20.24
N SER A 31 -4.70 -0.57 19.99
CA SER A 31 -5.24 -0.28 18.67
C SER A 31 -4.07 -0.40 17.68
N PRO A 32 -4.24 -1.09 16.54
CA PRO A 32 -3.23 -1.04 15.50
C PRO A 32 -2.98 0.44 15.23
N SER A 33 -1.73 0.88 15.41
CA SER A 33 -1.32 2.22 15.03
C SER A 33 -1.54 2.31 13.53
N VAL A 34 -2.65 2.93 13.15
CA VAL A 34 -2.87 3.35 11.78
C VAL A 34 -1.77 4.38 11.55
N SER A 35 -0.76 3.99 10.77
CA SER A 35 0.19 4.99 10.28
C SER A 35 -0.65 6.07 9.61
N PRO A 36 -0.39 7.36 9.87
CA PRO A 36 -1.06 8.39 9.09
C PRO A 36 -0.83 8.02 7.63
N ALA A 37 -1.91 7.87 6.86
CA ALA A 37 -1.77 7.83 5.41
C ALA A 37 -1.04 9.12 5.07
N VAL A 38 0.21 9.01 4.62
CA VAL A 38 0.88 10.15 4.03
C VAL A 38 -0.06 10.52 2.88
N ASP A 39 -0.68 11.69 2.98
CA ASP A 39 -1.58 12.21 1.96
C ASP A 39 -0.71 12.58 0.76
N GLU A 40 -0.25 11.54 0.06
CA GLU A 40 0.53 11.69 -1.15
C GLU A 40 -0.44 12.07 -2.25
N PRO A 41 -0.19 13.19 -2.95
CA PRO A 41 -1.07 13.60 -4.01
C PRO A 41 -1.13 12.50 -5.08
N PRO A 42 -2.30 12.29 -5.70
CA PRO A 42 -2.53 11.29 -6.75
C PRO A 42 -1.46 11.31 -7.85
N GLY A 43 -0.98 12.52 -8.22
CA GLY A 43 0.09 12.70 -9.19
C GLY A 43 1.42 12.07 -8.76
N SER A 44 1.85 12.21 -7.50
CA SER A 44 3.11 11.60 -7.04
C SER A 44 3.00 10.09 -6.94
N LEU A 45 1.86 9.55 -6.49
CA LEU A 45 1.61 8.11 -6.47
C LEU A 45 1.63 7.49 -7.87
N ALA A 46 1.00 8.17 -8.85
CA ALA A 46 1.03 7.75 -10.25
C ALA A 46 2.47 7.72 -10.79
N CYS A 47 3.23 8.79 -10.52
CA CYS A 47 4.61 8.93 -10.93
C CYS A 47 5.51 7.86 -10.30
N ALA A 48 5.39 7.61 -9.00
CA ALA A 48 6.15 6.57 -8.31
C ALA A 48 5.87 5.18 -8.91
N LYS A 49 4.60 4.87 -9.20
CA LYS A 49 4.19 3.58 -9.79
C LYS A 49 4.73 3.40 -11.20
N VAL A 50 4.63 4.40 -12.07
CA VAL A 50 5.15 4.27 -13.44
C VAL A 50 6.69 4.19 -13.46
N ILE A 51 7.38 4.97 -12.64
CA ILE A 51 8.85 4.93 -12.52
C ILE A 51 9.30 3.55 -12.01
N ALA A 52 8.65 3.01 -10.98
CA ALA A 52 8.93 1.67 -10.48
C ALA A 52 8.66 0.61 -11.56
N ALA A 53 7.54 0.71 -12.27
CA ALA A 53 7.19 -0.23 -13.33
C ALA A 53 8.19 -0.22 -14.49
N VAL A 54 8.67 0.96 -14.90
CA VAL A 54 9.70 1.12 -15.94
C VAL A 54 11.03 0.56 -15.44
N ARG A 55 11.47 0.93 -14.23
CA ARG A 55 12.73 0.47 -13.64
C ARG A 55 12.78 -1.05 -13.51
N ASP A 56 11.68 -1.65 -13.07
CA ASP A 56 11.58 -3.08 -12.83
C ASP A 56 11.21 -3.87 -14.11
N ALA A 57 11.07 -3.18 -15.25
CA ALA A 57 10.66 -3.73 -16.55
C ALA A 57 9.31 -4.48 -16.51
N THR A 58 8.37 -3.98 -15.70
CA THR A 58 7.08 -4.62 -15.41
C THR A 58 5.88 -3.91 -16.03
N VAL A 59 6.08 -2.87 -16.83
CA VAL A 59 4.97 -2.11 -17.46
C VAL A 59 4.00 -3.00 -18.24
N MET A 60 4.50 -4.08 -18.85
CA MET A 60 3.71 -5.06 -19.61
C MET A 60 3.02 -6.14 -18.74
N MET A 61 3.19 -6.12 -17.41
CA MET A 61 2.51 -7.08 -16.54
C MET A 61 1.01 -6.75 -16.43
N PRO A 62 0.14 -7.77 -16.40
CA PRO A 62 -1.29 -7.58 -16.22
C PRO A 62 -1.59 -6.73 -14.97
N GLY A 63 -2.45 -5.72 -15.13
CA GLY A 63 -2.92 -4.85 -14.04
C GLY A 63 -1.98 -3.71 -13.64
N VAL A 64 -0.76 -3.61 -14.19
CA VAL A 64 0.15 -2.48 -13.90
C VAL A 64 -0.38 -1.18 -14.48
N ALA A 65 -0.81 -1.18 -15.75
CA ALA A 65 -1.41 0.00 -16.38
C ALA A 65 -2.68 0.46 -15.64
N ASP A 66 -3.55 -0.48 -15.23
CA ASP A 66 -4.74 -0.17 -14.44
C ASP A 66 -4.40 0.43 -13.08
N THR A 67 -3.34 -0.08 -12.44
CA THR A 67 -2.86 0.42 -11.14
C THR A 67 -2.28 1.83 -11.24
N ILE A 68 -1.63 2.17 -12.36
CA ILE A 68 -1.15 3.52 -12.67
C ILE A 68 -2.34 4.45 -12.92
N LEU A 69 -3.30 4.04 -13.74
CA LEU A 69 -4.50 4.82 -14.05
C LEU A 69 -5.39 5.06 -12.81
N GLN A 70 -5.52 4.08 -11.92
CA GLN A 70 -6.25 4.27 -10.66
C GLN A 70 -5.56 5.30 -9.74
N ALA A 71 -4.23 5.34 -9.76
CA ALA A 71 -3.47 6.32 -8.97
C ALA A 71 -3.64 7.75 -9.53
N THR A 72 -3.99 7.92 -10.80
CA THR A 72 -4.13 9.23 -11.44
C THR A 72 -5.51 9.87 -11.23
N GLY A 73 -6.42 9.23 -10.48
CA GLY A 73 -7.84 9.61 -10.43
C GLY A 73 -8.14 11.07 -10.05
N THR A 74 -7.23 11.75 -9.37
CA THR A 74 -7.31 13.20 -9.07
C THR A 74 -6.02 13.96 -9.44
N ALA A 75 -5.15 13.36 -10.24
CA ALA A 75 -3.90 13.99 -10.68
C ALA A 75 -4.17 15.17 -11.63
N ASP A 76 -3.24 16.12 -11.67
CA ASP A 76 -3.31 17.25 -12.60
C ASP A 76 -3.36 16.76 -14.05
N ALA A 77 -4.00 17.56 -14.91
CA ALA A 77 -4.26 17.25 -16.32
C ALA A 77 -3.08 16.60 -17.09
N PRO A 78 -1.83 17.10 -17.04
CA PRO A 78 -0.74 16.49 -17.80
C PRO A 78 -0.41 15.05 -17.36
N VAL A 79 -0.54 14.73 -16.08
CA VAL A 79 -0.26 13.40 -15.54
C VAL A 79 -1.42 12.45 -15.85
N ALA A 80 -2.66 12.93 -15.69
CA ALA A 80 -3.86 12.15 -16.02
C ALA A 80 -3.92 11.79 -17.52
N ASP A 81 -3.65 12.75 -18.40
CA ASP A 81 -3.64 12.55 -19.85
C ASP A 81 -2.55 11.55 -20.29
N ALA A 82 -1.36 11.63 -19.69
CA ALA A 82 -0.27 10.71 -19.97
C ALA A 82 -0.59 9.27 -19.50
N ALA A 83 -1.18 9.13 -18.32
CA ALA A 83 -1.63 7.84 -17.82
C ALA A 83 -2.70 7.20 -18.70
N GLN A 84 -3.61 8.01 -19.24
CA GLN A 84 -4.62 7.54 -20.17
C GLN A 84 -4.01 7.06 -21.49
N ARG A 85 -3.04 7.80 -22.06
CA ARG A 85 -2.27 7.34 -23.24
C ARG A 85 -1.54 6.02 -22.97
N LEU A 86 -0.96 5.86 -21.79
CA LEU A 86 -0.30 4.60 -21.38
C LEU A 86 -1.30 3.44 -21.31
N ALA A 87 -2.48 3.65 -20.72
CA ALA A 87 -3.52 2.63 -20.63
C ALA A 87 -4.06 2.20 -22.02
N GLU A 88 -4.22 3.16 -22.94
CA GLU A 88 -4.63 2.91 -24.32
C GLU A 88 -3.55 2.11 -25.08
N ALA A 89 -2.28 2.48 -24.95
CA ALA A 89 -1.16 1.75 -25.55
C ALA A 89 -1.07 0.32 -25.00
N PHE A 90 -1.23 0.13 -23.68
CA PHE A 90 -1.21 -1.19 -23.06
C PHE A 90 -2.36 -2.06 -23.57
N THR A 91 -3.56 -1.50 -23.65
CA THR A 91 -4.73 -2.20 -24.21
C THR A 91 -4.47 -2.62 -25.66
N ALA A 92 -3.92 -1.73 -26.49
CA ALA A 92 -3.58 -2.06 -27.87
C ALA A 92 -2.53 -3.19 -27.96
N ALA A 93 -1.54 -3.20 -27.06
CA ALA A 93 -0.52 -4.24 -27.01
C ALA A 93 -1.08 -5.60 -26.58
N VAL A 94 -1.99 -5.63 -25.60
CA VAL A 94 -2.69 -6.86 -25.20
C VAL A 94 -3.56 -7.40 -26.35
N GLN A 95 -4.24 -6.52 -27.09
CA GLN A 95 -5.08 -6.95 -28.22
C GLN A 95 -4.26 -7.42 -29.43
N ALA A 96 -3.03 -6.92 -29.60
CA ALA A 96 -2.12 -7.36 -30.64
C ALA A 96 -1.35 -8.64 -30.27
N GLN A 97 -1.64 -9.28 -29.14
CA GLN A 97 -0.91 -10.46 -28.70
C GLN A 97 -1.00 -11.61 -29.73
N GLY A 98 0.15 -12.07 -30.19
CA GLY A 98 0.30 -13.08 -31.24
C GLY A 98 0.11 -12.56 -32.67
N ALA A 99 -0.13 -11.25 -32.86
CA ALA A 99 -0.22 -10.62 -34.16
C ALA A 99 1.16 -10.17 -34.68
N GLU A 100 1.24 -9.93 -35.99
CA GLU A 100 2.49 -9.47 -36.63
C GLU A 100 2.94 -8.08 -36.13
N ASP A 101 2.00 -7.25 -35.66
CA ASP A 101 2.25 -5.90 -35.15
C ASP A 101 2.42 -5.83 -33.61
N GLU A 102 2.40 -6.96 -32.89
CA GLU A 102 2.69 -7.02 -31.45
C GLU A 102 3.95 -6.22 -31.03
N PRO A 103 5.13 -6.37 -31.67
CA PRO A 103 6.34 -5.68 -31.22
C PRO A 103 6.21 -4.16 -31.33
N ASP A 104 5.49 -3.65 -32.33
CA ASP A 104 5.25 -2.22 -32.50
C ASP A 104 4.33 -1.68 -31.39
N LYS A 105 3.34 -2.47 -30.95
CA LYS A 105 2.48 -2.07 -29.83
C LYS A 105 3.23 -2.08 -28.50
N ILE A 106 4.10 -3.06 -28.27
CA ILE A 106 4.96 -3.09 -27.08
C ILE A 106 5.92 -1.88 -27.06
N ALA A 107 6.47 -1.51 -28.22
CA ALA A 107 7.28 -0.31 -28.36
C ALA A 107 6.47 0.96 -28.04
N ALA A 108 5.21 1.04 -28.47
CA ALA A 108 4.31 2.15 -28.14
C ALA A 108 4.02 2.25 -26.63
N VAL A 109 3.86 1.13 -25.93
CA VAL A 109 3.72 1.11 -24.46
C VAL A 109 4.96 1.68 -23.79
N SER A 110 6.14 1.27 -24.26
CA SER A 110 7.42 1.75 -23.73
C SER A 110 7.60 3.25 -23.96
N ALA A 111 7.20 3.75 -25.13
CA ALA A 111 7.23 5.17 -25.45
C ALA A 111 6.26 5.98 -24.56
N ALA A 112 5.03 5.51 -24.36
CA ALA A 112 4.05 6.17 -23.50
C ALA A 112 4.50 6.18 -22.03
N ALA A 113 5.12 5.08 -21.55
CA ALA A 113 5.66 5.03 -20.21
C ALA A 113 6.83 6.01 -20.02
N ALA A 114 7.73 6.12 -21.00
CA ALA A 114 8.82 7.09 -20.99
C ALA A 114 8.31 8.53 -21.00
N GLU A 115 7.28 8.83 -21.80
CA GLU A 115 6.63 10.14 -21.82
C GLU A 115 6.06 10.50 -20.44
N MET A 116 5.37 9.56 -19.80
CA MET A 116 4.82 9.78 -18.46
C MET A 116 5.92 10.03 -17.42
N VAL A 117 7.05 9.31 -17.49
CA VAL A 117 8.22 9.56 -16.63
C VAL A 117 8.78 10.97 -16.82
N GLU A 118 8.91 11.43 -18.07
CA GLU A 118 9.38 12.79 -18.35
C GLU A 118 8.42 13.86 -17.80
N ILE A 119 7.10 13.66 -17.94
CA ILE A 119 6.09 14.55 -17.35
C ILE A 119 6.20 14.58 -15.81
N CYS A 120 6.43 13.42 -15.20
CA CYS A 120 6.66 13.31 -13.76
C CYS A 120 7.90 14.08 -13.30
N ARG A 121 8.99 14.00 -14.07
CA ARG A 121 10.22 14.77 -13.81
C ARG A 121 9.99 16.27 -13.94
N ASP A 122 9.38 16.70 -15.04
CA ASP A 122 9.11 18.11 -15.32
C ASP A 122 8.14 18.72 -14.29
N SER A 123 7.27 17.89 -13.70
CA SER A 123 6.36 18.29 -12.62
C SER A 123 7.00 18.22 -11.22
N GLY A 124 8.22 17.69 -11.09
CA GLY A 124 8.91 17.51 -9.80
C GLY A 124 8.27 16.45 -8.89
N LEU A 125 7.55 15.48 -9.45
CA LEU A 125 6.77 14.48 -8.72
C LEU A 125 7.51 13.17 -8.45
N GLU A 126 8.72 13.03 -8.99
CA GLU A 126 9.55 11.81 -8.93
C GLU A 126 10.11 11.49 -7.53
N SER A 127 10.18 12.46 -6.62
CA SER A 127 10.69 12.30 -5.25
C SER A 127 9.61 12.35 -4.16
N ALA A 128 8.34 12.43 -4.55
CA ALA A 128 7.21 12.64 -3.66
C ALA A 128 6.43 11.35 -3.33
N GLY A 129 6.99 10.18 -3.62
CA GLY A 129 6.45 8.87 -3.26
C GLY A 129 7.52 7.86 -2.87
#